data_AF-A0A101G5J5-F1
#
_entry.id   AF-A0A101G5J5-F1
#
_cell.length_a   1.000
_cell.length_b   1.000
_cell.length_c   1.000
_cell.angle_alpha   90.00
_cell.angle_beta   90.00
_cell.angle_gamma   90.00
#
_symmetry.space_group_name_H-M   'P 1'
#
loop_
_entity.id
_entity.type
_entity.pdbx_description
1 polymer ?
#
loop_
_entity_poly.entity_id
_entity_poly.type
_entity_poly.pdbx_seq_one_letter_code
_entity_poly.pdbx_strand_id
1 'polypeptide(L)'
;MKISRKMISIIVIVMVAGTLLVFRLATTKKRPVPASAGNKTYVEVQQAKTVKSASVLSFKATLEPVEEGIVGSEMSGKVVKILFDNGKKVSRDEPMVMLDDKDLANQLKSAQTNLQKLELNLDLSQRNYDRIKQLYDNNAISKSDFENAEAALKMAKVDLESANVNIETLKETLEDVVVRSPISGTVDEKNVILGQFVSPGTVLAKVKKTASLYAVIQLKQSDLDKVKAGTKATVKLSREDAGGYKGVVKAIDISADVSARVFD
;
A
#
# COMPACT_ATOMS: atom_id res chain seq x y z
N MET A 1 139.80 -17.77 9.92
CA MET A 1 138.43 -17.88 10.47
C MET A 1 137.43 -17.72 9.32
N LYS A 2 136.87 -18.82 8.81
CA LYS A 2 136.06 -18.85 7.58
C LYS A 2 134.57 -18.91 7.92
N ILE A 3 133.89 -17.76 7.89
CA ILE A 3 132.43 -17.69 7.86
C ILE A 3 132.02 -17.63 6.39
N SER A 4 131.25 -18.62 5.94
CA SER A 4 130.90 -18.78 4.52
C SER A 4 129.90 -17.70 4.07
N ARG A 5 130.04 -17.24 2.82
CA ARG A 5 129.17 -16.22 2.18
C ARG A 5 127.67 -16.56 2.21
N LYS A 6 127.29 -17.82 2.45
CA LYS A 6 125.89 -18.27 2.56
C LYS A 6 125.22 -17.94 3.91
N MET A 7 126.00 -17.72 4.97
CA MET A 7 125.48 -17.45 6.31
C MET A 7 125.10 -15.96 6.51
N ILE A 8 125.79 -15.06 5.81
CA ILE A 8 125.49 -13.62 5.80
C ILE A 8 124.19 -13.34 5.04
N SER A 9 123.90 -14.07 3.96
CA SER A 9 122.63 -13.94 3.23
C SER A 9 121.40 -14.37 4.04
N ILE A 10 121.53 -15.36 4.94
CA ILE A 10 120.42 -15.82 5.79
C ILE A 10 120.10 -14.79 6.88
N ILE A 11 121.11 -14.15 7.47
CA ILE A 11 120.91 -13.11 8.50
C ILE A 11 120.29 -11.84 7.89
N VAL A 12 120.66 -11.47 6.66
CA VAL A 12 120.06 -10.34 5.95
C VAL A 12 118.60 -10.63 5.56
N ILE A 13 118.27 -11.85 5.17
CA ILE A 13 116.87 -12.24 4.85
C ILE A 13 115.99 -12.22 6.11
N VAL A 14 116.51 -12.62 7.28
CA VAL A 14 115.77 -12.58 8.55
C VAL A 14 115.57 -11.14 9.06
N MET A 15 116.54 -10.23 8.87
CA MET A 15 116.37 -8.81 9.19
C MET A 15 115.39 -8.09 8.26
N VAL A 16 115.37 -8.43 6.96
CA VAL A 16 114.43 -7.84 6.00
C VAL A 16 113.01 -8.38 6.19
N ALA A 17 112.85 -9.65 6.58
CA ALA A 17 111.53 -10.21 6.92
C ALA A 17 110.98 -9.66 8.26
N GLY A 18 111.84 -9.42 9.25
CA GLY A 18 111.45 -8.83 10.53
C GLY A 18 111.02 -7.37 10.45
N THR A 19 111.65 -6.59 9.55
CA THR A 19 111.29 -5.17 9.33
C THR A 19 110.02 -5.01 8.48
N LEU A 20 109.73 -5.96 7.57
CA LEU A 20 108.48 -5.98 6.79
C LEU A 20 107.24 -6.38 7.62
N LEU A 21 107.40 -7.18 8.68
CA LEU A 21 106.27 -7.60 9.53
C LEU A 21 105.80 -6.48 10.48
N VAL A 22 106.72 -5.65 10.99
CA VAL A 22 106.40 -4.53 11.90
C VAL A 22 105.77 -3.35 11.14
N PHE A 23 106.12 -3.14 9.87
CA PHE A 23 105.51 -2.07 9.06
C PHE A 23 104.07 -2.38 8.61
N ARG A 24 103.65 -3.66 8.59
CA ARG A 24 102.27 -4.05 8.23
C ARG A 24 101.24 -3.97 9.37
N LEU A 25 101.68 -3.81 10.62
CA LEU A 25 100.79 -3.67 11.78
C LEU A 25 100.52 -2.21 12.19
N ALA A 26 101.22 -1.23 11.62
CA ALA A 26 101.12 0.18 12.01
C ALA A 26 100.32 1.09 11.04
N THR A 27 99.64 0.54 10.03
CA THR A 27 98.74 1.31 9.16
C THR A 27 97.30 0.79 9.23
N THR A 28 96.69 0.92 10.39
CA THR A 28 95.24 0.80 10.61
C THR A 28 94.51 2.01 10.03
N LYS A 29 94.35 2.02 8.71
CA LYS A 29 93.42 2.93 8.03
C LYS A 29 92.00 2.40 8.26
N LYS A 30 91.22 3.10 9.10
CA LYS A 30 89.79 2.82 9.36
C LYS A 30 89.06 2.57 8.03
N ARG A 31 88.62 1.33 7.83
CA ARG A 31 87.68 0.98 6.76
C ARG A 31 86.31 1.57 7.13
N PRO A 32 85.64 2.31 6.24
CA PRO A 32 84.25 2.68 6.45
C PRO A 32 83.40 1.40 6.41
N VAL A 33 82.50 1.30 7.37
CA VAL A 33 81.51 0.22 7.48
C VAL A 33 80.68 0.21 6.18
N PRO A 34 80.50 -0.93 5.49
CA PRO A 34 79.57 -0.98 4.37
C PRO A 34 78.17 -0.66 4.90
N ALA A 35 77.56 0.38 4.35
CA ALA A 35 76.14 0.66 4.54
C ALA A 35 75.37 -0.59 4.11
N SER A 36 74.62 -1.16 5.05
CA SER A 36 73.67 -2.23 4.80
C SER A 36 72.82 -1.86 3.59
N ALA A 37 72.98 -2.61 2.50
CA ALA A 37 72.04 -2.60 1.40
C ALA A 37 70.74 -3.20 1.94
N GLY A 38 69.90 -2.33 2.50
CA GLY A 38 68.56 -2.69 2.93
C GLY A 38 67.82 -3.31 1.75
N ASN A 39 67.31 -4.52 1.96
CA ASN A 39 66.39 -5.19 1.06
C ASN A 39 65.32 -4.18 0.61
N LYS A 40 65.30 -3.83 -0.69
CA LYS A 40 64.19 -3.08 -1.26
C LYS A 40 63.01 -4.03 -1.34
N THR A 41 62.15 -3.98 -0.34
CA THR A 41 60.87 -4.68 -0.33
C THR A 41 59.97 -4.02 -1.38
N TYR A 42 59.69 -4.72 -2.47
CA TYR A 42 58.66 -4.31 -3.40
C TYR A 42 57.30 -4.57 -2.74
N VAL A 43 56.56 -3.50 -2.51
CA VAL A 43 55.18 -3.57 -2.04
C VAL A 43 54.27 -3.32 -3.23
N GLU A 44 53.31 -4.23 -3.43
CA GLU A 44 52.27 -4.06 -4.43
C GLU A 44 51.38 -2.89 -3.98
N VAL A 45 51.49 -1.76 -4.68
CA VAL A 45 50.70 -0.57 -4.40
C VAL A 45 49.47 -0.56 -5.29
N GLN A 46 48.29 -0.65 -4.69
CA GLN A 46 47.03 -0.39 -5.39
C GLN A 46 46.74 1.10 -5.35
N GLN A 47 46.72 1.74 -6.52
CA GLN A 47 46.40 3.16 -6.62
C GLN A 47 44.90 3.35 -6.34
N ALA A 48 44.57 4.06 -5.26
CA ALA A 48 43.19 4.32 -4.88
C ALA A 48 42.48 5.12 -5.98
N LYS A 49 41.52 4.49 -6.66
CA LYS A 49 40.61 5.18 -7.58
C LYS A 49 39.38 5.61 -6.80
N THR A 50 39.01 6.88 -6.91
CA THR A 50 37.74 7.38 -6.39
C THR A 50 36.60 6.75 -7.21
N VAL A 51 36.01 5.69 -6.69
CA VAL A 51 34.77 5.14 -7.23
C VAL A 51 33.64 6.00 -6.67
N LYS A 52 32.81 6.59 -7.54
CA LYS A 52 31.51 7.14 -7.11
C LYS A 52 30.64 5.96 -6.67
N SER A 53 30.80 5.55 -5.42
CA SER A 53 29.89 4.59 -4.80
C SER A 53 28.61 5.36 -4.48
N ALA A 54 27.61 5.21 -5.34
CA ALA A 54 26.26 5.63 -4.98
C ALA A 54 25.86 4.73 -3.80
N SER A 55 25.72 5.31 -2.60
CA SER A 55 25.26 4.57 -1.44
C SER A 55 23.81 4.17 -1.68
N VAL A 56 23.60 2.95 -2.16
CA VAL A 56 22.27 2.40 -2.38
C VAL A 56 21.73 1.96 -1.03
N LEU A 57 20.88 2.79 -0.44
CA LEU A 57 20.13 2.39 0.74
C LEU A 57 19.19 1.24 0.36
N SER A 58 19.29 0.13 1.09
CA SER A 58 18.46 -1.05 0.86
C SER A 58 17.63 -1.29 2.12
N PHE A 59 16.31 -1.26 1.96
CA PHE A 59 15.35 -1.50 3.03
C PHE A 59 14.54 -2.75 2.71
N LYS A 60 14.03 -3.40 3.75
CA LYS A 60 12.98 -4.41 3.58
C LYS A 60 11.66 -3.67 3.38
N ALA A 61 10.89 -4.07 2.38
CA ALA A 61 9.58 -3.52 2.11
C ALA A 61 8.51 -4.59 2.33
N THR A 62 7.37 -4.17 2.87
CA THR A 62 6.14 -4.98 2.90
C THR A 62 5.26 -4.57 1.73
N LEU A 63 4.68 -5.54 1.03
CA LEU A 63 3.74 -5.25 -0.06
C LEU A 63 2.33 -5.13 0.50
N GLU A 64 1.70 -4.00 0.24
CA GLU A 64 0.33 -3.71 0.64
C GLU A 64 -0.55 -3.40 -0.57
N PRO A 65 -1.84 -3.79 -0.57
CA PRO A 65 -2.77 -3.41 -1.62
C PRO A 65 -2.93 -1.90 -1.68
N VAL A 66 -3.09 -1.37 -2.88
CA VAL A 66 -3.36 0.08 -3.04
C VAL A 66 -4.71 0.48 -2.46
N GLU A 67 -5.70 -0.41 -2.54
CA GLU A 67 -7.06 -0.20 -2.07
C GLU A 67 -7.59 -1.50 -1.44
N GLU A 68 -8.23 -1.37 -0.28
CA GLU A 68 -9.02 -2.42 0.38
C GLU A 68 -10.47 -1.94 0.50
N GLY A 69 -11.41 -2.76 0.04
CA GLY A 69 -12.84 -2.55 0.14
C GLY A 69 -13.45 -3.54 1.12
N ILE A 70 -14.14 -3.02 2.13
CA ILE A 70 -14.89 -3.82 3.10
C ILE A 70 -16.31 -4.01 2.55
N VAL A 71 -16.72 -5.25 2.37
CA VAL A 71 -18.07 -5.61 1.93
C VAL A 71 -18.90 -5.86 3.19
N GLY A 72 -19.76 -4.90 3.52
CA GLY A 72 -20.64 -4.95 4.69
C GLY A 72 -22.12 -5.05 4.31
N SER A 73 -22.93 -5.59 5.22
CA SER A 73 -24.39 -5.52 5.08
C SER A 73 -24.90 -4.13 5.46
N GLU A 74 -25.76 -3.52 4.65
CA GLU A 74 -26.41 -2.24 4.97
C GLU A 74 -27.72 -2.45 5.74
N MET A 75 -28.35 -3.61 5.58
CA MET A 75 -29.58 -3.99 6.26
C MET A 75 -29.41 -5.28 7.09
N SER A 76 -30.39 -5.55 7.95
CA SER A 76 -30.47 -6.82 8.70
C SER A 76 -31.22 -7.88 7.89
N GLY A 77 -30.75 -9.13 7.96
CA GLY A 77 -31.40 -10.20 7.23
C GLY A 77 -30.68 -11.53 7.35
N LYS A 78 -31.36 -12.61 6.92
CA LYS A 78 -30.77 -13.94 6.82
C LYS A 78 -30.09 -14.09 5.46
N VAL A 79 -28.88 -14.61 5.44
CA VAL A 79 -28.15 -14.90 4.20
C VAL A 79 -28.76 -16.11 3.49
N VAL A 80 -29.32 -15.89 2.30
CA VAL A 80 -29.95 -16.93 1.48
C VAL A 80 -29.02 -17.44 0.38
N LYS A 81 -28.09 -16.61 -0.10
CA LYS A 81 -27.14 -17.01 -1.15
C LYS A 81 -25.80 -16.31 -0.99
N ILE A 82 -24.72 -17.04 -1.32
CA ILE A 82 -23.35 -16.53 -1.40
C ILE A 82 -22.85 -16.82 -2.82
N LEU A 83 -22.32 -15.79 -3.51
CA LEU A 83 -21.97 -15.80 -4.94
C LEU A 83 -20.45 -15.67 -5.19
N PHE A 84 -19.64 -15.82 -4.13
CA PHE A 84 -18.20 -15.67 -4.17
C PHE A 84 -17.48 -16.64 -3.24
N ASP A 85 -16.17 -16.77 -3.45
CA ASP A 85 -15.25 -17.52 -2.60
C ASP A 85 -13.91 -16.79 -2.47
N ASN A 86 -13.10 -17.19 -1.49
CA ASN A 86 -11.76 -16.64 -1.28
C ASN A 86 -10.89 -16.81 -2.53
N GLY A 87 -10.16 -15.76 -2.91
CA GLY A 87 -9.34 -15.73 -4.11
C GLY A 87 -10.11 -15.49 -5.42
N LYS A 88 -11.45 -15.42 -5.40
CA LYS A 88 -12.23 -15.05 -6.60
C LYS A 88 -11.98 -13.58 -6.94
N LYS A 89 -11.81 -13.28 -8.23
CA LYS A 89 -11.85 -11.90 -8.73
C LYS A 89 -13.30 -11.44 -8.82
N VAL A 90 -13.57 -10.23 -8.33
CA VAL A 90 -14.88 -9.60 -8.37
C VAL A 90 -14.77 -8.21 -8.97
N SER A 91 -15.82 -7.78 -9.68
CA SER A 91 -15.94 -6.42 -10.19
C SER A 91 -16.68 -5.52 -9.20
N ARG A 92 -16.48 -4.21 -9.31
CA ARG A 92 -17.31 -3.22 -8.62
C ARG A 92 -18.79 -3.47 -8.94
N ASP A 93 -19.63 -3.37 -7.93
CA ASP A 93 -21.08 -3.58 -7.96
C ASP A 93 -21.51 -5.03 -8.28
N GLU A 94 -20.57 -5.99 -8.32
CA GLU A 94 -20.87 -7.41 -8.49
C GLU A 94 -21.62 -7.95 -7.24
N PRO A 95 -22.76 -8.64 -7.42
CA PRO A 95 -23.48 -9.29 -6.32
C PRO A 95 -22.61 -10.32 -5.61
N MET A 96 -22.49 -10.21 -4.29
CA MET A 96 -21.71 -11.12 -3.46
C MET A 96 -22.59 -11.95 -2.53
N VAL A 97 -23.53 -11.31 -1.83
CA VAL A 97 -24.44 -11.96 -0.90
C VAL A 97 -25.86 -11.54 -1.20
N MET A 98 -26.81 -12.47 -1.10
CA MET A 98 -28.24 -12.17 -1.13
C MET A 98 -28.85 -12.48 0.22
N LEU A 99 -29.53 -11.50 0.78
CA LEU A 99 -30.35 -11.65 1.98
C LEU A 99 -31.76 -12.15 1.62
N ASP A 100 -32.52 -12.58 2.63
CA ASP A 100 -33.93 -12.95 2.46
C ASP A 100 -34.77 -11.70 2.20
N ASP A 101 -35.45 -11.68 1.06
CA ASP A 101 -36.23 -10.55 0.56
C ASP A 101 -37.74 -10.73 0.73
N LYS A 102 -38.20 -11.89 1.19
CA LYS A 102 -39.63 -12.25 1.16
C LYS A 102 -40.52 -11.23 1.85
N ASP A 103 -40.14 -10.79 3.04
CA ASP A 103 -40.92 -9.84 3.82
C ASP A 103 -40.97 -8.47 3.14
N LEU A 104 -39.83 -7.99 2.63
CA LEU A 104 -39.75 -6.73 1.88
C LEU A 104 -40.53 -6.79 0.56
N ALA A 105 -40.44 -7.90 -0.18
CA ALA A 105 -41.19 -8.10 -1.42
C ALA A 105 -42.71 -8.08 -1.16
N ASN A 106 -43.16 -8.69 -0.06
CA ASN A 106 -44.56 -8.66 0.35
C ASN A 106 -45.02 -7.26 0.78
N GLN A 107 -44.16 -6.51 1.47
CA GLN A 107 -44.41 -5.11 1.84
C GLN A 107 -44.52 -4.22 0.60
N LEU A 108 -43.60 -4.37 -0.37
CA LEU A 108 -43.64 -3.64 -1.64
C LEU A 108 -44.92 -3.92 -2.40
N LYS A 109 -45.34 -5.19 -2.51
CA LYS A 109 -46.61 -5.57 -3.14
C LYS A 109 -47.83 -4.96 -2.44
N SER A 110 -47.81 -4.91 -1.12
CA SER A 110 -48.89 -4.29 -0.32
C SER A 110 -48.94 -2.77 -0.54
N ALA A 111 -47.77 -2.11 -0.58
CA ALA A 111 -47.65 -0.69 -0.88
C ALA A 111 -48.14 -0.34 -2.30
N GLN A 112 -47.81 -1.16 -3.29
CA GLN A 112 -48.31 -1.03 -4.67
C GLN A 112 -49.83 -1.15 -4.75
N THR A 113 -50.42 -2.08 -3.99
CA THR A 113 -51.89 -2.22 -3.92
C THR A 113 -52.53 -0.99 -3.27
N ASN A 114 -51.88 -0.43 -2.24
CA ASN A 114 -52.34 0.80 -1.62
C ASN A 114 -52.25 2.01 -2.57
N LEU A 115 -51.18 2.11 -3.36
CA LEU A 115 -51.05 3.14 -4.40
C LEU A 115 -52.22 3.07 -5.39
N GLN A 116 -52.56 1.88 -5.89
CA GLN A 116 -53.71 1.70 -6.80
C GLN A 116 -55.03 2.19 -6.18
N LYS A 117 -55.24 1.92 -4.88
CA LYS A 117 -56.41 2.43 -4.16
C LYS A 117 -56.43 3.96 -4.10
N LEU A 118 -55.28 4.59 -3.89
CA LEU A 118 -55.14 6.05 -3.82
C LEU A 118 -55.27 6.71 -5.19
N GLU A 119 -54.80 6.07 -6.26
CA GLU A 119 -55.01 6.50 -7.64
C GLU A 119 -56.51 6.58 -7.96
N LEU A 120 -57.28 5.55 -7.60
CA LEU A 120 -58.74 5.54 -7.77
C LEU A 120 -59.42 6.64 -6.93
N ASN A 121 -58.94 6.89 -5.71
CA ASN A 121 -59.47 7.94 -4.86
C ASN A 121 -59.17 9.35 -5.40
N LEU A 122 -57.97 9.55 -5.95
CA LEU A 122 -57.58 10.80 -6.61
C LEU A 122 -58.46 11.06 -7.82
N ASP A 123 -58.66 10.05 -8.67
CA ASP A 123 -59.52 10.12 -9.84
C ASP A 123 -60.99 10.44 -9.46
N LEU A 124 -61.52 9.80 -8.41
CA LEU A 124 -62.84 10.14 -7.86
C LEU A 124 -62.92 11.59 -7.37
N SER A 125 -61.91 12.03 -6.61
CA SER A 125 -61.85 13.38 -6.05
C SER A 125 -61.68 14.44 -7.14
N GLN A 126 -60.93 14.15 -8.19
CA GLN A 126 -60.74 15.02 -9.35
C GLN A 126 -62.05 15.20 -10.10
N ARG A 127 -62.75 14.10 -10.43
CA ARG A 127 -64.09 14.18 -11.06
C ARG A 127 -65.09 14.95 -10.21
N ASN A 128 -65.05 14.78 -8.89
CA ASN A 128 -65.93 15.52 -7.99
C ASN A 128 -65.60 17.01 -7.98
N TYR A 129 -64.31 17.35 -7.87
CA TYR A 129 -63.84 18.73 -7.97
C TYR A 129 -64.25 19.38 -9.28
N ASP A 130 -64.08 18.71 -10.42
CA ASP A 130 -64.43 19.25 -11.74
C ASP A 130 -65.93 19.56 -11.83
N ARG A 131 -66.78 18.66 -11.31
CA ARG A 131 -68.23 18.87 -11.24
C ARG A 131 -68.61 20.03 -10.32
N ILE A 132 -68.04 20.07 -9.12
CA ILE A 132 -68.32 21.11 -8.12
C ILE A 132 -67.81 22.47 -8.62
N LYS A 133 -66.66 22.51 -9.28
CA LYS A 133 -66.11 23.72 -9.93
C LYS A 133 -67.06 24.26 -10.99
N GLN A 134 -67.59 23.40 -11.87
CA GLN A 134 -68.59 23.82 -12.87
C GLN A 134 -69.85 24.41 -12.22
N LEU A 135 -70.34 23.81 -11.13
CA LEU A 135 -71.50 24.33 -10.41
C LEU A 135 -71.19 25.66 -9.70
N TYR A 136 -70.01 25.82 -9.13
CA TYR A 136 -69.56 27.05 -8.49
C TYR A 136 -69.39 28.19 -9.50
N ASP A 137 -68.76 27.91 -10.65
CA ASP A 137 -68.58 28.86 -11.75
C ASP A 137 -69.94 29.36 -12.29
N ASN A 138 -70.99 28.52 -12.19
CA ASN A 138 -72.37 28.86 -12.52
C ASN A 138 -73.19 29.42 -11.34
N ASN A 139 -72.55 29.76 -10.21
CA ASN A 139 -73.18 30.26 -8.98
C ASN A 139 -74.27 29.34 -8.38
N ALA A 140 -74.23 28.03 -8.65
CA ALA A 140 -75.23 27.06 -8.22
C ALA A 140 -74.96 26.43 -6.85
N ILE A 141 -73.80 26.68 -6.25
CA ILE A 141 -73.38 26.14 -4.93
C ILE A 141 -72.61 27.20 -4.11
N SER A 142 -72.41 26.93 -2.82
CA SER A 142 -71.67 27.83 -1.93
C SER A 142 -70.16 27.77 -2.15
N LYS A 143 -69.46 28.84 -1.75
CA LYS A 143 -67.99 28.86 -1.72
C LYS A 143 -67.40 27.79 -0.80
N SER A 144 -68.05 27.53 0.33
CA SER A 144 -67.66 26.48 1.29
C SER A 144 -67.64 25.10 0.63
N ASP A 145 -68.67 24.78 -0.17
CA ASP A 145 -68.74 23.49 -0.86
C ASP A 145 -67.62 23.31 -1.89
N PHE A 146 -67.29 24.38 -2.62
CA PHE A 146 -66.16 24.40 -3.54
C PHE A 146 -64.82 24.22 -2.83
N GLU A 147 -64.57 24.98 -1.76
CA GLU A 147 -63.34 24.89 -0.96
C GLU A 147 -63.18 23.49 -0.34
N ASN A 148 -64.27 22.86 0.10
CA ASN A 148 -64.27 21.49 0.61
C ASN A 148 -63.87 20.47 -0.48
N ALA A 149 -64.39 20.61 -1.70
CA ALA A 149 -64.01 19.74 -2.82
C ALA A 149 -62.56 19.96 -3.27
N GLU A 150 -62.09 21.21 -3.27
CA GLU A 150 -60.70 21.55 -3.56
C GLU A 150 -59.76 20.96 -2.50
N ALA A 151 -60.10 21.09 -1.22
CA ALA A 151 -59.34 20.49 -0.12
C ALA A 151 -59.28 18.95 -0.25
N ALA A 152 -60.41 18.30 -0.57
CA ALA A 152 -60.46 16.86 -0.81
C ALA A 152 -59.54 16.42 -1.94
N LEU A 153 -59.54 17.15 -3.07
CA LEU A 153 -58.62 16.88 -4.19
C LEU A 153 -57.16 17.06 -3.77
N LYS A 154 -56.84 18.13 -3.04
CA LYS A 154 -55.47 18.37 -2.54
C LYS A 154 -55.00 17.26 -1.61
N MET A 155 -55.85 16.80 -0.68
CA MET A 155 -55.54 15.66 0.20
C MET A 155 -55.26 14.39 -0.60
N ALA A 156 -56.12 14.05 -1.57
CA ALA A 156 -55.92 12.85 -2.38
C ALA A 156 -54.61 12.89 -3.20
N LYS A 157 -54.17 14.08 -3.65
CA LYS A 157 -52.86 14.26 -4.30
C LYS A 157 -51.70 14.02 -3.33
N VAL A 158 -51.79 14.56 -2.13
CA VAL A 158 -50.76 14.38 -1.08
C VAL A 158 -50.66 12.92 -0.66
N ASP A 159 -51.79 12.22 -0.51
CA ASP A 159 -51.80 10.80 -0.16
C ASP A 159 -51.12 9.94 -1.23
N LEU A 160 -51.40 10.22 -2.51
CA LEU A 160 -50.76 9.52 -3.63
C LEU A 160 -49.25 9.76 -3.66
N GLU A 161 -48.81 11.00 -3.46
CA GLU A 161 -47.39 11.32 -3.39
C GLU A 161 -46.70 10.61 -2.22
N SER A 162 -47.34 10.60 -1.04
CA SER A 162 -46.82 9.88 0.13
C SER A 162 -46.69 8.37 -0.14
N ALA A 163 -47.64 7.77 -0.85
CA ALA A 163 -47.58 6.37 -1.22
C ALA A 163 -46.46 6.07 -2.23
N ASN A 164 -46.21 6.98 -3.18
CA ASN A 164 -45.09 6.86 -4.11
C ASN A 164 -43.73 6.91 -3.38
N VAL A 165 -43.55 7.86 -2.46
CA VAL A 165 -42.33 7.96 -1.64
C VAL A 165 -42.10 6.67 -0.86
N ASN A 166 -43.16 6.12 -0.24
CA ASN A 166 -43.06 4.86 0.49
C ASN A 166 -42.66 3.68 -0.41
N ILE A 167 -43.17 3.62 -1.64
CA ILE A 167 -42.76 2.59 -2.62
C ILE A 167 -41.29 2.77 -2.99
N GLU A 168 -40.82 3.99 -3.17
CA GLU A 168 -39.43 4.24 -3.55
C GLU A 168 -38.47 3.85 -2.42
N THR A 169 -38.76 4.22 -1.17
CA THR A 169 -37.98 3.76 0.00
C THR A 169 -37.95 2.24 0.11
N LEU A 170 -39.06 1.55 -0.17
CA LEU A 170 -39.10 0.08 -0.17
C LEU A 170 -38.29 -0.54 -1.30
N LYS A 171 -38.21 0.10 -2.47
CA LYS A 171 -37.35 -0.36 -3.57
C LYS A 171 -35.88 -0.18 -3.23
N GLU A 172 -35.49 0.99 -2.72
CA GLU A 172 -34.11 1.24 -2.26
C GLU A 172 -33.69 0.19 -1.23
N THR A 173 -34.54 -0.06 -0.23
CA THR A 173 -34.29 -1.11 0.77
C THR A 173 -34.19 -2.52 0.14
N LEU A 174 -34.91 -2.79 -0.96
CA LEU A 174 -34.84 -4.06 -1.67
C LEU A 174 -33.54 -4.18 -2.51
N GLU A 175 -32.95 -3.07 -2.94
CA GLU A 175 -31.62 -3.07 -3.57
C GLU A 175 -30.54 -3.47 -2.56
N ASP A 176 -30.67 -3.02 -1.30
CA ASP A 176 -29.75 -3.31 -0.19
C ASP A 176 -29.76 -4.78 0.26
N VAL A 177 -30.78 -5.56 -0.13
CA VAL A 177 -30.82 -7.02 0.05
C VAL A 177 -29.65 -7.69 -0.65
N VAL A 178 -29.22 -7.13 -1.79
CA VAL A 178 -28.11 -7.65 -2.58
C VAL A 178 -26.86 -6.90 -2.19
N VAL A 179 -26.05 -7.51 -1.32
CA VAL A 179 -24.77 -6.92 -0.93
C VAL A 179 -23.76 -7.08 -2.06
N ARG A 180 -23.20 -5.95 -2.50
CA ARG A 180 -22.30 -5.84 -3.66
C ARG A 180 -20.88 -5.46 -3.26
N SER A 181 -19.94 -5.68 -4.17
CA SER A 181 -18.56 -5.27 -3.96
C SER A 181 -18.36 -3.76 -4.19
N PRO A 182 -17.75 -3.01 -3.24
CA PRO A 182 -17.53 -1.57 -3.42
C PRO A 182 -16.37 -1.26 -4.38
N ILE A 183 -15.48 -2.23 -4.65
CA ILE A 183 -14.33 -2.07 -5.54
C ILE A 183 -14.10 -3.32 -6.40
N SER A 184 -13.50 -3.15 -7.57
CA SER A 184 -13.00 -4.29 -8.34
C SER A 184 -11.69 -4.81 -7.74
N GLY A 185 -11.59 -6.11 -7.51
CA GLY A 185 -10.42 -6.71 -6.88
C GLY A 185 -10.49 -8.22 -6.74
N THR A 186 -9.72 -8.75 -5.81
CA THR A 186 -9.73 -10.17 -5.43
C THR A 186 -10.24 -10.28 -4.00
N VAL A 187 -11.14 -11.24 -3.74
CA VAL A 187 -11.63 -11.51 -2.39
C VAL A 187 -10.50 -12.09 -1.55
N ASP A 188 -10.18 -11.42 -0.45
CA ASP A 188 -9.15 -11.82 0.50
C ASP A 188 -9.73 -12.71 1.61
N GLU A 189 -10.82 -12.26 2.23
CA GLU A 189 -11.49 -12.95 3.33
C GLU A 189 -13.00 -13.07 3.07
N LYS A 190 -13.55 -14.26 3.38
CA LYS A 190 -14.98 -14.56 3.44
C LYS A 190 -15.37 -14.76 4.90
N ASN A 191 -16.17 -13.84 5.43
CA ASN A 191 -16.60 -13.79 6.83
C ASN A 191 -18.11 -14.05 6.97
N VAL A 192 -18.70 -14.78 6.02
CA VAL A 192 -20.15 -15.04 5.95
C VAL A 192 -20.46 -16.51 5.64
N ILE A 193 -21.51 -17.03 6.27
CA ILE A 193 -22.00 -18.40 6.11
C ILE A 193 -23.45 -18.38 5.63
N LEU A 194 -23.82 -19.38 4.81
CA LEU A 194 -25.20 -19.57 4.36
C LEU A 194 -26.13 -19.77 5.57
N GLY A 195 -27.24 -19.03 5.61
CA GLY A 195 -28.21 -19.09 6.70
C GLY A 195 -27.85 -18.28 7.94
N GLN A 196 -26.68 -17.63 7.97
CA GLN A 196 -26.30 -16.68 9.02
C GLN A 196 -27.23 -15.47 9.00
N PHE A 197 -27.58 -14.96 10.18
CA PHE A 197 -28.26 -13.68 10.32
C PHE A 197 -27.22 -12.57 10.46
N VAL A 198 -27.38 -11.48 9.70
CA VAL A 198 -26.46 -10.35 9.67
C VAL A 198 -27.19 -9.07 10.06
N SER A 199 -26.44 -8.11 10.60
CA SER A 199 -26.93 -6.78 10.98
C SER A 199 -26.20 -5.69 10.18
N PRO A 200 -26.75 -4.46 10.08
CA PRO A 200 -26.06 -3.34 9.47
C PRO A 200 -24.64 -3.16 10.03
N GLY A 201 -23.66 -3.01 9.15
CA GLY A 201 -22.24 -2.89 9.50
C GLY A 201 -21.51 -4.22 9.72
N THR A 202 -22.18 -5.37 9.62
CA THR A 202 -21.51 -6.68 9.68
C THR A 202 -20.62 -6.86 8.45
N VAL A 203 -19.33 -7.10 8.67
CA VAL A 203 -18.36 -7.37 7.60
C VAL A 203 -18.55 -8.78 7.05
N LEU A 204 -18.93 -8.88 5.78
CA LEU A 204 -19.19 -10.15 5.09
C LEU A 204 -17.99 -10.63 4.27
N ALA A 205 -17.24 -9.70 3.68
CA ALA A 205 -16.01 -10.00 2.95
C ALA A 205 -15.05 -8.81 2.91
N LYS A 206 -13.79 -9.09 2.57
CA LYS A 206 -12.79 -8.06 2.21
C LYS A 206 -12.30 -8.29 0.80
N VAL A 207 -12.25 -7.22 0.02
CA VAL A 207 -11.77 -7.25 -1.37
C VAL A 207 -10.56 -6.35 -1.48
N LYS A 208 -9.47 -6.88 -2.03
CA LYS A 208 -8.20 -6.16 -2.21
C LYS A 208 -7.91 -5.96 -3.70
N LYS A 209 -7.48 -4.76 -4.05
CA LYS A 209 -7.07 -4.44 -5.42
C LYS A 209 -5.64 -4.94 -5.67
N THR A 210 -5.52 -6.06 -6.38
CA THR A 210 -4.22 -6.75 -6.60
C THR A 210 -3.45 -6.25 -7.83
N ALA A 211 -4.06 -5.42 -8.68
CA ALA A 211 -3.42 -4.91 -9.90
C ALA A 211 -2.30 -3.89 -9.63
N SER A 212 -2.34 -3.21 -8.49
CA SER A 212 -1.34 -2.24 -8.06
C SER A 212 -1.07 -2.44 -6.57
N LEU A 213 0.21 -2.47 -6.20
CA LEU A 213 0.67 -2.67 -4.82
C LEU A 213 1.56 -1.49 -4.41
N TYR A 214 1.47 -1.09 -3.15
CA TYR A 214 2.48 -0.26 -2.50
C TYR A 214 3.57 -1.14 -1.91
N ALA A 215 4.79 -0.65 -1.94
CA ALA A 215 5.90 -1.21 -1.18
C ALA A 215 6.17 -0.25 -0.02
N VAL A 216 5.66 -0.59 1.16
CA VAL A 216 5.81 0.22 2.38
C VAL A 216 7.16 -0.09 2.99
N ILE A 217 7.93 0.95 3.33
CA ILE A 217 9.28 0.81 3.87
C ILE A 217 9.42 1.52 5.20
N GLN A 218 9.89 0.78 6.19
CA GLN A 218 10.16 1.31 7.52
C GLN A 218 11.48 2.10 7.52
N LEU A 219 11.37 3.44 7.50
CA LEU A 219 12.51 4.37 7.53
C LEU A 219 12.83 4.82 8.96
N LYS A 220 14.09 4.65 9.36
CA LYS A 220 14.62 5.23 10.61
C LYS A 220 14.77 6.74 10.46
N GLN A 221 14.56 7.48 11.55
CA GLN A 221 14.72 8.93 11.58
C GLN A 221 16.08 9.41 11.03
N SER A 222 17.16 8.67 11.27
CA SER A 222 18.51 8.99 10.77
C SER A 222 18.66 8.98 9.25
N ASP A 223 17.75 8.31 8.54
CA ASP A 223 17.77 8.17 7.08
C ASP A 223 16.67 8.98 6.40
N LEU A 224 15.80 9.65 7.17
CA LEU A 224 14.69 10.47 6.67
C LEU A 224 15.19 11.62 5.78
N ASP A 225 16.30 12.26 6.15
CA ASP A 225 16.89 13.36 5.36
C ASP A 225 17.35 12.93 3.96
N LYS A 226 17.55 11.62 3.75
CA LYS A 226 18.07 11.03 2.52
C LYS A 226 16.97 10.60 1.55
N VAL A 227 15.71 10.53 1.99
CA VAL A 227 14.58 10.07 1.18
C VAL A 227 13.56 11.19 1.03
N LYS A 228 13.18 11.50 -0.21
CA LYS A 228 12.17 12.52 -0.53
C LYS A 228 11.10 11.95 -1.46
N ALA A 229 9.89 12.49 -1.39
CA ALA A 229 8.84 12.20 -2.36
C ALA A 229 9.36 12.45 -3.80
N GLY A 230 9.02 11.56 -4.73
CA GLY A 230 9.50 11.57 -6.11
C GLY A 230 10.86 10.88 -6.34
N THR A 231 11.54 10.41 -5.28
CA THR A 231 12.76 9.62 -5.44
C THR A 231 12.46 8.31 -6.17
N LYS A 232 13.22 8.00 -7.21
CA LYS A 232 13.09 6.73 -7.95
C LYS A 232 13.63 5.59 -7.08
N ALA A 233 12.83 4.55 -6.92
CA ALA A 233 13.19 3.34 -6.20
C ALA A 233 13.03 2.11 -7.09
N THR A 234 13.78 1.05 -6.79
CA THR A 234 13.61 -0.25 -7.45
C THR A 234 13.29 -1.28 -6.39
N VAL A 235 12.10 -1.87 -6.46
CA VAL A 235 11.66 -2.93 -5.56
C VAL A 235 12.08 -4.27 -6.15
N LYS A 236 12.76 -5.11 -5.37
CA LYS A 236 13.13 -6.47 -5.77
C LYS A 236 12.37 -7.45 -4.89
N LEU A 237 11.64 -8.39 -5.49
CA LEU A 237 10.86 -9.39 -4.75
C LEU A 237 11.75 -10.52 -4.23
N SER A 238 12.76 -10.90 -5.01
CA SER A 238 13.81 -11.84 -4.61
C SER A 238 15.21 -11.28 -4.86
N ARG A 239 16.20 -11.82 -4.14
CA ARG A 239 17.62 -11.48 -4.28
C ARG A 239 18.16 -11.78 -5.69
N GLU A 240 17.49 -12.67 -6.41
CA GLU A 240 17.85 -13.15 -7.75
C GLU A 240 17.10 -12.43 -8.88
N ASP A 241 16.12 -11.58 -8.55
CA ASP A 241 15.38 -10.82 -9.57
C ASP A 241 16.24 -9.70 -10.16
N ALA A 242 16.83 -9.97 -11.33
CA ALA A 242 17.65 -9.02 -12.07
C ALA A 242 16.85 -7.82 -12.62
N GLY A 243 15.52 -7.99 -12.81
CA GLY A 243 14.64 -7.00 -13.44
C GLY A 243 14.18 -5.88 -12.50
N GLY A 244 13.77 -6.23 -11.27
CA GLY A 244 13.15 -5.30 -10.31
C GLY A 244 11.89 -4.58 -10.85
N TYR A 245 11.08 -4.06 -9.95
CA TYR A 245 9.95 -3.20 -10.28
C TYR A 245 10.34 -1.76 -10.02
N LYS A 246 10.31 -0.92 -11.06
CA LYS A 246 10.59 0.51 -10.93
C LYS A 246 9.40 1.21 -10.30
N GLY A 247 9.64 1.96 -9.25
CA GLY A 247 8.65 2.76 -8.55
C GLY A 247 9.17 4.14 -8.21
N VAL A 248 8.28 4.97 -7.67
CA VAL A 248 8.61 6.29 -7.13
C VAL A 248 8.08 6.37 -5.71
N VAL A 249 8.81 7.04 -4.82
CA VAL A 249 8.33 7.34 -3.47
C VAL A 249 7.14 8.27 -3.60
N LYS A 250 5.94 7.77 -3.29
CA LYS A 250 4.68 8.52 -3.41
C LYS A 250 4.51 9.52 -2.27
N ALA A 251 4.63 9.03 -1.04
CA ALA A 251 4.52 9.80 0.19
C ALA A 251 5.47 9.20 1.23
N ILE A 252 5.73 9.95 2.29
CA ILE A 252 6.43 9.50 3.49
C ILE A 252 5.48 9.86 4.63
N ASP A 253 4.93 8.86 5.30
CA ASP A 253 3.95 9.09 6.36
C ASP A 253 4.68 9.58 7.61
N ILE A 254 4.28 10.77 8.10
CA ILE A 254 4.93 11.44 9.24
C ILE A 254 4.44 10.86 10.58
N SER A 255 3.51 9.89 10.54
CA SER A 255 2.96 9.23 11.72
C SER A 255 3.98 8.22 12.24
N ALA A 256 4.96 8.69 13.01
CA ALA A 256 5.90 7.82 13.70
C ALA A 256 5.12 6.89 14.63
N ASP A 257 5.23 5.57 14.44
CA ASP A 257 4.82 4.65 15.50
C ASP A 257 5.68 4.98 16.73
N VAL A 258 5.05 5.57 17.74
CA VAL A 258 5.71 6.10 18.95
C VAL A 258 6.47 4.98 19.69
N SER A 259 6.07 3.73 19.45
CA SER A 259 6.70 2.51 19.98
C SER A 259 8.02 2.18 19.27
N ALA A 260 8.10 2.38 17.95
CA ALA A 260 9.18 1.88 17.10
C ALA A 260 10.15 2.98 16.61
N ARG A 261 9.77 4.26 16.65
CA ARG A 261 10.54 5.39 16.07
C ARG A 261 10.86 5.21 14.58
N VAL A 262 9.89 4.72 13.82
CA VAL A 262 9.98 4.46 12.37
C VAL A 262 8.84 5.17 11.66
N PHE A 263 9.09 5.65 10.45
CA PHE A 263 8.13 6.21 9.50
C PHE A 263 7.85 5.21 8.36
N ASP A 264 6.61 5.16 7.86
CA ASP A 264 6.16 4.26 6.77
C ASP A 264 6.11 4.94 5.40
#